data_AF-A0A6I1DTR6-F1
#
_entry.id   AF-A0A6I1DTR6-F1
#
_cell.length_a   1.000
_cell.length_b   1.000
_cell.length_c   1.000
_cell.angle_alpha   90.00
_cell.angle_beta   90.00
_cell.angle_gamma   90.00
#
_symmetry.space_group_name_H-M   'P 1'
#
loop_
_entity.id
_entity.type
_entity.pdbx_description
1 polymer ?
#
loop_
_entity_poly.entity_id
_entity_poly.type
_entity_poly.pdbx_seq_one_letter_code
_entity_poly.pdbx_strand_id
1 'polypeptide(L)' 'MINWDLPNVHELTVTVPAEAIDVMGHVNNTEYLRFMEQIAWHHTTELGLGWDLYQRLNRG' A
#
# COMPACT_ATOMS: atom_id res chain seq x y z
N MET A 1 12.19 -10.94 12.67
CA MET A 1 10.77 -10.85 12.28
C MET A 1 10.14 -9.76 13.11
N ILE A 2 9.32 -8.90 12.49
CA ILE A 2 8.55 -7.88 13.22
C ILE A 2 7.53 -8.61 14.09
N ASN A 3 7.40 -8.19 15.35
CA ASN A 3 6.40 -8.71 16.27
C ASN A 3 5.26 -7.69 16.34
N TRP A 4 4.20 -7.93 15.57
CA TRP A 4 3.03 -7.06 15.55
C TRP A 4 2.17 -7.24 16.80
N ASP A 5 1.54 -6.15 17.24
CA ASP A 5 0.61 -6.18 18.38
C ASP A 5 -0.71 -6.90 18.06
N LEU A 6 -1.08 -6.98 16.77
CA LEU A 6 -2.29 -7.65 16.28
C LEU A 6 -1.94 -8.86 15.40
N PRO A 7 -2.76 -9.92 15.42
CA PRO A 7 -2.57 -11.09 14.56
C PRO A 7 -3.00 -10.81 13.11
N ASN A 8 -2.50 -11.62 12.17
CA ASN A 8 -2.89 -11.62 10.76
C ASN A 8 -2.73 -10.25 10.06
N VAL A 9 -1.63 -9.55 10.34
CA VAL A 9 -1.30 -8.31 9.64
C VAL A 9 -1.12 -8.60 8.15
N HIS A 10 -1.73 -7.77 7.32
CA HIS A 10 -1.50 -7.78 5.87
C HIS A 10 -0.23 -6.97 5.59
N GLU A 11 0.76 -7.61 4.96
CA GLU A 11 2.05 -7.01 4.67
C GLU A 11 2.29 -6.93 3.16
N LEU A 12 2.93 -5.86 2.71
CA LEU A 12 3.40 -5.71 1.34
C LEU A 12 4.88 -5.34 1.34
N THR A 13 5.70 -6.16 0.70
CA THR A 13 7.13 -5.86 0.52
C THR A 13 7.30 -4.92 -0.66
N VAL A 14 7.92 -3.77 -0.43
CA VAL A 14 8.18 -2.76 -1.46
C VAL A 14 9.69 -2.64 -1.69
N THR A 15 10.11 -2.72 -2.94
CA THR A 15 11.47 -2.33 -3.34
C THR A 15 11.43 -0.86 -3.71
N VAL A 16 12.17 -0.02 -2.98
CA VAL A 16 12.22 1.42 -3.23
C VAL A 16 12.93 1.67 -4.57
N PRO A 17 12.26 2.25 -5.58
CA PRO A 17 12.87 2.55 -6.85
C PRO A 17 13.78 3.79 -6.73
N ALA A 18 14.77 3.92 -7.63
CA ALA A 18 15.71 5.04 -7.57
C ALA A 18 15.00 6.40 -7.72
N GLU A 19 13.90 6.44 -8.47
CA GLU A 19 13.08 7.63 -8.70
C GLU A 19 12.33 8.10 -7.46
N ALA A 20 12.17 7.23 -6.45
CA ALA A 20 11.58 7.60 -5.17
C ALA A 20 12.57 8.31 -4.24
N ILE A 21 13.85 8.41 -4.62
CA ILE A 21 14.88 9.09 -3.83
C ILE A 21 14.90 10.58 -4.18
N ASP A 22 14.77 11.43 -3.18
CA ASP A 22 14.78 12.88 -3.33
C ASP A 22 16.20 13.47 -3.39
N VAL A 23 16.28 14.80 -3.51
CA VAL A 23 17.55 15.53 -3.63
C VAL A 23 18.44 15.41 -2.39
N MET A 24 17.86 15.02 -1.25
CA MET A 24 18.55 14.83 0.02
C MET A 24 19.06 13.39 0.20
N GLY A 25 18.77 12.50 -0.76
CA GLY A 25 19.21 11.10 -0.73
C GLY A 25 18.31 10.20 0.12
N HIS A 26 17.10 10.64 0.48
CA HIS A 26 16.13 9.85 1.23
C HIS A 26 14.95 9.47 0.34
N VAL A 27 14.17 8.47 0.76
CA VAL A 27 12.87 8.23 0.14
C VAL A 27 12.01 9.47 0.33
N ASN A 28 11.48 10.01 -0.76
CA ASN A 28 10.60 11.17 -0.72
C ASN A 28 9.38 10.85 0.17
N ASN A 29 9.07 11.74 1.10
CA ASN A 29 7.96 11.56 2.04
C ASN A 29 6.61 11.32 1.35
N THR A 30 6.38 11.88 0.16
CA THR A 30 5.15 11.65 -0.61
C THR A 30 5.03 10.20 -1.09
N GLU A 31 6.13 9.49 -1.32
CA GLU A 31 6.09 8.10 -1.76
C GLU A 31 5.57 7.16 -0.66
N TYR A 32 5.71 7.52 0.62
CA TYR A 32 5.06 6.77 1.70
C TYR A 32 3.53 6.82 1.61
N LEU A 33 2.95 7.94 1.18
CA LEU A 33 1.50 8.01 0.94
C LEU A 33 1.09 7.06 -0.19
N ARG A 34 1.90 7.00 -1.26
CA ARG A 34 1.69 6.05 -2.37
C ARG A 34 1.80 4.60 -1.90
N PHE A 35 2.79 4.26 -1.09
CA PHE A 35 2.93 2.90 -0.55
C PHE A 35 1.76 2.53 0.37
N MET A 36 1.28 3.48 1.18
CA MET A 36 0.08 3.29 2.01
C MET A 36 -1.18 3.05 1.17
N GLU A 37 -1.36 3.79 0.08
CA GLU A 37 -2.45 3.54 -0.87
C GLU A 37 -2.33 2.15 -1.51
N GLN A 38 -1.13 1.76 -1.94
CA GLN A 38 -0.88 0.45 -2.55
C GLN A 38 -1.24 -0.70 -1.61
N ILE A 39 -0.78 -0.68 -0.35
CA ILE A 39 -1.11 -1.75 0.60
C ILE A 39 -2.59 -1.77 0.98
N ALA A 40 -3.24 -0.60 1.06
CA ALA A 40 -4.68 -0.52 1.29
C ALA A 40 -5.47 -1.21 0.18
N TRP A 41 -5.18 -0.90 -1.08
CA TRP A 41 -5.82 -1.55 -2.23
C TRP A 41 -5.44 -3.02 -2.38
N HIS A 42 -4.19 -3.39 -2.09
CA HIS A 42 -3.75 -4.78 -2.09
C HIS A 42 -4.57 -5.58 -1.07
N HIS A 43 -4.75 -5.07 0.16
CA HIS A 43 -5.54 -5.73 1.19
C HIS A 43 -7.01 -5.87 0.80
N THR A 44 -7.67 -4.78 0.38
CA THR A 44 -9.08 -4.86 0.00
C THR A 44 -9.31 -5.80 -1.17
N THR A 45 -8.39 -5.82 -2.15
CA THR A 45 -8.45 -6.73 -3.29
C THR A 45 -8.32 -8.19 -2.86
N GLU A 46 -7.39 -8.53 -1.96
CA GLU A 46 -7.24 -9.88 -1.40
C GLU A 46 -8.50 -10.32 -0.62
N LEU A 47 -9.23 -9.38 -0.02
CA LEU A 47 -10.53 -9.63 0.61
C LEU A 47 -11.70 -9.73 -0.40
N GLY A 48 -11.43 -9.64 -1.70
CA GLY A 48 -12.44 -9.64 -2.78
C GLY A 48 -13.14 -8.29 -2.99
N LEU A 49 -12.68 -7.24 -2.33
CA LEU A 49 -13.17 -5.87 -2.41
C LEU A 49 -12.30 -5.01 -3.35
N GLY A 50 -11.98 -5.53 -4.52
CA GLY A 50 -11.22 -4.82 -5.55
C GLY A 50 -12.05 -3.76 -6.28
N TRP A 51 -11.38 -2.99 -7.15
CA TRP A 51 -12.00 -1.88 -7.89
C TRP A 51 -13.25 -2.29 -8.68
N ASP A 52 -13.24 -3.44 -9.36
CA ASP A 52 -14.39 -3.93 -10.11
C ASP A 52 -15.64 -4.12 -9.24
N LEU A 53 -15.48 -4.49 -7.97
CA LEU A 53 -16.60 -4.57 -7.03
C LEU A 53 -17.06 -3.18 -6.60
N TYR A 54 -16.14 -2.27 -6.31
CA TYR A 54 -16.47 -0.87 -5.97
C TYR A 54 -17.29 -0.21 -7.08
N GLN A 55 -16.87 -0.38 -8.34
CA GLN A 55 -17.63 0.10 -9.50
C GLN A 55 -19.02 -0.52 -9.59
N ARG A 56 -19.15 -1.84 -9.45
CA ARG A 56 -20.46 -2.52 -9.43
C ARG A 56 -21.39 -2.01 -8.32
N LEU A 57 -20.81 -1.63 -7.18
CA LEU A 57 -21.54 -1.10 -6.03
C LEU A 57 -21.76 0.43 -6.09
N ASN A 58 -21.32 1.09 -7.17
CA ASN A 58 -21.33 2.53 -7.34
C ASN A 58 -20.67 3.27 -6.17
N ARG A 59 -19.46 2.83 -5.80
CA ARG A 59 -18.60 3.45 -4.78
C ARG A 59 -17.36 3.99 -5.47
N GLY A 60 -17.23 5.32 -5.46
CA GLY A 60 -16.11 6.09 -6.01
C GLY A 60 -15.98 7.41 -5.29
#